data_AF-A0AAX3JMZ0-F1
#
_entry.id   AF-A0AAX3JMZ0-F1
#
_cell.length_a   1.000
_cell.length_b   1.000
_cell.length_c   1.000
_cell.angle_alpha   90.00
_cell.angle_beta   90.00
_cell.angle_gamma   90.00
#
_symmetry.space_group_name_H-M   'P 1'
#
loop_
_entity.id
_entity.type
_entity.pdbx_description
1 polymer ?
#
loop_
_entity_poly.entity_id
_entity_poly.type
_entity_poly.pdbx_seq_one_letter_code
_entity_poly.pdbx_strand_id
1 'polypeptide(L)'
;MSKKFFIYFSFLLFIVNVLFSLSFKNQYSTYQLDFSSDKQEFSLNTDSKFNFFFKDEAWIYVKNVKNNSFIRLLSESYQDGGAMFTFQTSRNAGNIVLTFKYQNVKDAREFTKSVVLKITRQEEVSELDKINPEDNLDLDKSINLNNGSLSSKDIMRKALNLSYINDYKGAIDLLNSYDFDDNDYTLLKAKLYYKDKDYLNSYLSYLSLRDRYFNKIFLNLIELGIKLNKVDNVLRDVRFLVENNIDFSEDIYLDILEFLLMNCEYDFFLNLSLLYYPKYMNSRFPDRYNYLLGKLYETESKYKNFIESLSYYKRVVDGYPFSNYYELSKLRYLFLKRFF
;
A
#
# COMPACT_ATOMS: atom_id res chain seq x y z
N MET A 1 -29.69 36.96 10.16
CA MET A 1 -28.89 36.89 8.91
C MET A 1 -29.72 37.43 7.76
N SER A 2 -29.21 38.40 6.99
CA SER A 2 -29.99 39.04 5.92
C SER A 2 -30.17 38.08 4.74
N LYS A 3 -31.35 38.11 4.09
CA LYS A 3 -31.67 37.26 2.91
C LYS A 3 -30.65 37.37 1.77
N LYS A 4 -29.88 38.47 1.70
CA LYS A 4 -28.81 38.67 0.73
C LYS A 4 -27.59 37.76 0.96
N PHE A 5 -27.27 37.40 2.20
CA PHE A 5 -26.15 36.49 2.49
C PHE A 5 -26.49 35.04 2.15
N PHE A 6 -27.75 34.62 2.28
CA PHE A 6 -28.16 33.24 1.96
C PHE A 6 -28.05 32.97 0.46
N ILE A 7 -28.46 33.92 -0.38
CA ILE A 7 -28.36 33.80 -1.85
C ILE A 7 -26.89 33.74 -2.30
N TYR A 8 -26.01 34.53 -1.67
CA TYR A 8 -24.58 34.50 -1.98
C TYR A 8 -23.94 33.16 -1.58
N PHE A 9 -24.31 32.60 -0.42
CA PHE A 9 -23.79 31.31 0.03
C PHE A 9 -24.29 30.14 -0.83
N SER A 10 -25.56 30.20 -1.28
CA SER A 10 -26.13 29.22 -2.20
C SER A 10 -25.50 29.29 -3.60
N PHE A 11 -25.23 30.48 -4.12
CA PHE A 11 -24.51 30.64 -5.40
C PHE A 11 -23.06 30.17 -5.29
N LEU A 12 -22.37 30.43 -4.18
CA LEU A 12 -21.01 29.96 -3.96
C LEU A 12 -20.95 28.42 -3.89
N LEU A 13 -21.89 27.80 -3.17
CA LEU A 13 -22.02 26.33 -3.12
C LEU A 13 -22.40 25.73 -4.47
N PHE A 14 -23.22 26.41 -5.27
CA PHE A 14 -23.57 25.96 -6.62
C PHE A 14 -22.39 26.10 -7.58
N ILE A 15 -21.59 27.15 -7.49
CA ILE A 15 -20.37 27.32 -8.32
C ILE A 15 -19.30 26.29 -7.90
N VAL A 16 -19.13 26.00 -6.61
CA VAL A 16 -18.21 24.96 -6.14
C VAL A 16 -18.68 23.57 -6.56
N ASN A 17 -19.98 23.28 -6.51
CA ASN A 17 -20.54 22.00 -6.99
C ASN A 17 -20.53 21.89 -8.51
N VAL A 18 -20.74 22.98 -9.26
CA VAL A 18 -20.66 22.99 -10.72
C VAL A 18 -19.21 22.85 -11.20
N LEU A 19 -18.23 23.43 -10.48
CA LEU A 19 -16.81 23.17 -10.76
C LEU A 19 -16.39 21.73 -10.41
N PHE A 20 -16.99 21.12 -9.38
CA PHE A 20 -16.81 19.68 -9.09
C PHE A 20 -17.54 18.77 -10.10
N SER A 21 -18.67 19.21 -10.67
CA SER A 21 -19.44 18.43 -11.65
C SER A 21 -19.05 18.70 -13.10
N LEU A 22 -18.19 19.69 -13.38
CA LEU A 22 -17.59 19.93 -14.70
C LEU A 22 -16.15 19.43 -14.83
N SER A 23 -15.69 18.49 -14.00
CA SER A 23 -14.64 17.57 -14.47
C SER A 23 -15.28 16.55 -15.42
N PHE A 24 -15.63 17.04 -16.61
CA PHE A 24 -16.02 16.20 -17.72
C PHE A 24 -15.00 15.09 -17.90
N LYS A 25 -15.52 13.85 -17.89
CA LYS A 25 -14.91 12.62 -18.38
C LYS A 25 -13.74 12.87 -19.33
N ASN A 26 -12.54 12.73 -18.81
CA ASN A 26 -11.42 12.24 -19.59
C ASN A 26 -10.93 11.00 -18.84
N GLN A 27 -11.51 9.84 -19.19
CA GLN A 27 -11.03 8.54 -18.72
C GLN A 27 -9.62 8.33 -19.30
N TYR A 28 -8.60 8.80 -18.57
CA TYR A 28 -7.22 8.47 -18.83
C TYR A 28 -6.84 7.30 -17.95
N SER A 29 -6.36 6.22 -18.56
CA SER A 29 -5.73 5.14 -17.80
C SER A 29 -4.51 5.72 -17.08
N THR A 30 -4.54 5.82 -15.76
CA THR A 30 -3.41 6.30 -14.96
C THR A 30 -2.69 5.11 -14.35
N TYR A 31 -1.44 4.92 -14.74
CA TYR A 31 -0.59 3.83 -14.28
C TYR A 31 0.40 4.36 -13.25
N GLN A 32 0.30 3.87 -12.02
CA GLN A 32 1.28 4.18 -10.98
C GLN A 32 2.50 3.27 -11.11
N LEU A 33 3.68 3.90 -11.14
CA LEU A 33 4.98 3.26 -11.25
C LEU A 33 5.77 3.50 -9.96
N ASP A 34 6.34 2.44 -9.42
CA ASP A 34 7.20 2.47 -8.22
C ASP A 34 8.65 2.08 -8.56
N PHE A 35 9.52 1.98 -7.55
CA PHE A 35 10.92 1.58 -7.73
C PHE A 35 11.12 0.06 -7.85
N SER A 36 10.05 -0.75 -7.82
CA SER A 36 10.16 -2.20 -7.57
C SER A 36 10.57 -3.05 -8.80
N SER A 37 10.71 -2.43 -9.97
CA SER A 37 11.17 -3.12 -11.19
C SER A 37 11.79 -2.16 -12.23
N ASP A 38 12.90 -2.57 -12.84
CA ASP A 38 13.61 -1.80 -13.89
C ASP A 38 12.83 -1.73 -15.21
N LYS A 39 11.99 -2.75 -15.46
CA LYS A 39 11.21 -2.89 -16.68
C LYS A 39 9.78 -3.33 -16.38
N GLN A 40 8.80 -2.58 -16.88
CA GLN A 40 7.38 -2.87 -16.71
C GLN A 40 6.65 -2.76 -18.05
N GLU A 41 5.73 -3.69 -18.33
CA GLU A 41 5.04 -3.77 -19.62
C GLU A 41 3.56 -3.41 -19.50
N PHE A 42 3.05 -2.60 -20.42
CA PHE A 42 1.65 -2.18 -20.49
C PHE A 42 1.10 -2.39 -21.90
N SER A 43 -0.18 -2.76 -21.99
CA SER A 43 -0.90 -2.86 -23.27
C SER A 43 -1.88 -1.71 -23.42
N LEU A 44 -1.83 -1.01 -24.55
CA LEU A 44 -2.64 0.18 -24.85
C LEU A 44 -3.24 0.10 -26.24
N ASN A 45 -4.39 0.72 -26.44
CA ASN A 45 -4.99 0.85 -27.76
C ASN A 45 -4.43 2.08 -28.50
N THR A 46 -4.49 2.07 -29.82
CA THR A 46 -4.26 3.25 -30.67
C THR A 46 -5.25 4.37 -30.33
N ASP A 47 -4.86 5.62 -30.56
CA ASP A 47 -5.66 6.83 -30.29
C ASP A 47 -6.17 7.00 -28.85
N SER A 48 -5.51 6.35 -27.87
CA SER A 48 -5.85 6.42 -26.45
C SER A 48 -4.97 7.41 -25.69
N LYS A 49 -5.49 7.97 -24.60
CA LYS A 49 -4.76 8.84 -23.69
C LYS A 49 -4.54 8.14 -22.34
N PHE A 50 -3.35 8.28 -21.79
CA PHE A 50 -2.94 7.61 -20.56
C PHE A 50 -1.94 8.45 -19.78
N ASN A 51 -1.82 8.16 -18.50
CA ASN A 51 -0.91 8.84 -17.58
C ASN A 51 0.04 7.84 -16.93
N PHE A 52 1.27 8.26 -16.68
CA PHE A 52 2.19 7.58 -15.78
C PHE A 52 2.44 8.45 -14.55
N PHE A 53 2.16 7.90 -13.37
CA PHE A 53 2.43 8.56 -12.10
C PHE A 53 3.61 7.89 -11.40
N PHE A 54 4.62 8.67 -11.06
CA PHE A 54 5.73 8.24 -10.23
C PHE A 54 5.61 8.84 -8.84
N LYS A 55 5.86 8.02 -7.81
CA LYS A 55 6.05 8.51 -6.45
C LYS A 55 7.39 9.23 -6.41
N ASP A 56 7.40 10.45 -5.87
CA ASP A 56 8.47 11.45 -5.94
C ASP A 56 8.43 12.32 -7.20
N GLU A 57 8.74 13.60 -7.03
CA GLU A 57 8.75 14.64 -8.07
C GLU A 57 10.07 14.69 -8.85
N ALA A 58 11.11 13.98 -8.40
CA ALA A 58 12.43 13.98 -9.02
C ALA A 58 12.58 13.05 -10.26
N TRP A 59 11.47 12.60 -10.83
CA TRP A 59 11.45 11.78 -12.05
C TRP A 59 11.36 12.65 -13.31
N ILE A 60 12.05 12.24 -14.37
CA ILE A 60 12.14 12.98 -15.62
C ILE A 60 11.93 12.01 -16.78
N TYR A 61 11.02 12.34 -17.70
CA TYR A 61 10.85 11.58 -18.93
C TYR A 61 11.97 11.91 -19.94
N VAL A 62 12.67 10.88 -20.42
CA VAL A 62 13.72 11.02 -21.45
C VAL A 62 13.11 10.77 -22.83
N LYS A 63 12.84 11.87 -23.54
CA LYS A 63 12.22 11.83 -24.86
C LYS A 63 13.09 11.07 -25.88
N ASN A 64 12.48 10.13 -26.59
CA ASN A 64 13.12 9.36 -27.67
C ASN A 64 12.41 9.63 -29.00
N VAL A 65 13.16 10.18 -29.98
CA VAL A 65 12.62 10.56 -31.31
C VAL A 65 12.00 9.36 -32.04
N LYS A 66 12.49 8.13 -31.80
CA LYS A 66 11.94 6.91 -32.39
C LYS A 66 10.51 6.61 -31.95
N ASN A 67 10.07 7.16 -30.82
CA ASN A 67 8.73 6.94 -30.29
C ASN A 67 7.69 7.95 -30.79
N ASN A 68 8.11 9.04 -31.47
CA ASN A 68 7.21 10.11 -31.91
C ASN A 68 6.12 9.66 -32.88
N SER A 69 6.37 8.58 -33.65
CA SER A 69 5.38 8.00 -34.56
C SER A 69 4.31 7.20 -33.81
N PHE A 70 4.53 6.83 -32.56
CA PHE A 70 3.66 5.95 -31.76
C PHE A 70 2.96 6.69 -30.62
N ILE A 71 3.61 7.69 -30.04
CA ILE A 71 3.06 8.46 -28.92
C ILE A 71 3.43 9.94 -28.99
N ARG A 72 2.63 10.75 -28.32
CA ARG A 72 2.88 12.16 -28.04
C ARG A 72 2.74 12.43 -26.55
N LEU A 73 3.75 13.04 -25.94
CA LEU A 73 3.63 13.63 -24.60
C LEU A 73 2.74 14.87 -24.68
N LEU A 74 1.68 14.93 -23.87
CA LEU A 74 0.73 16.02 -23.82
C LEU A 74 1.04 16.99 -22.67
N SER A 75 1.39 16.47 -21.49
CA SER A 75 1.69 17.28 -20.31
C SER A 75 2.58 16.55 -19.32
N GLU A 76 3.31 17.32 -18.52
CA GLU A 76 4.04 16.89 -17.34
C GLU A 76 3.61 17.76 -16.16
N SER A 77 3.41 17.17 -14.98
CA SER A 77 3.10 17.92 -13.76
C SER A 77 3.79 17.33 -12.55
N TYR A 78 4.30 18.19 -11.68
CA TYR A 78 5.02 17.86 -10.45
C TYR A 78 4.25 18.46 -9.28
N GLN A 79 3.36 17.68 -8.68
CA GLN A 79 2.47 18.10 -7.58
C GLN A 79 2.24 16.94 -6.61
N ASP A 80 1.94 17.27 -5.36
CA ASP A 80 1.57 16.32 -4.30
C ASP A 80 2.58 15.17 -4.06
N GLY A 81 3.88 15.47 -4.16
CA GLY A 81 4.94 14.50 -3.88
C GLY A 81 5.10 13.43 -4.97
N GLY A 82 4.71 13.73 -6.21
CA GLY A 82 4.88 12.84 -7.36
C GLY A 82 5.02 13.57 -8.71
N ALA A 83 5.50 12.84 -9.70
CA ALA A 83 5.61 13.28 -11.09
C ALA A 83 4.59 12.55 -11.96
N MET A 84 3.80 13.31 -12.73
CA MET A 84 2.80 12.78 -13.65
C MET A 84 3.14 13.12 -15.09
N PHE A 85 3.10 12.13 -15.97
CA PHE A 85 3.35 12.26 -17.40
C PHE A 85 2.15 11.77 -18.20
N THR A 86 1.51 12.67 -18.94
CA THR A 86 0.34 12.35 -19.78
C THR A 86 0.77 12.16 -21.23
N PHE A 87 0.36 11.05 -21.81
CA PHE A 87 0.66 10.68 -23.18
C PHE A 87 -0.62 10.38 -23.97
N GLN A 88 -0.49 10.47 -25.28
CA GLN A 88 -1.49 10.02 -26.25
C GLN A 88 -0.83 9.08 -27.24
N THR A 89 -1.41 7.89 -27.46
CA THR A 89 -0.99 6.99 -28.53
C THR A 89 -1.50 7.50 -29.88
N SER A 90 -0.73 7.24 -30.93
CA SER A 90 -1.09 7.47 -32.33
C SER A 90 -1.84 6.26 -32.90
N ARG A 91 -2.17 6.31 -34.19
CA ARG A 91 -2.74 5.20 -34.98
C ARG A 91 -1.78 4.04 -35.27
N ASN A 92 -0.50 4.21 -34.97
CA ASN A 92 0.52 3.20 -35.23
C ASN A 92 0.56 2.18 -34.08
N ALA A 93 0.40 0.90 -34.44
CA ALA A 93 0.55 -0.21 -33.53
C ALA A 93 1.99 -0.73 -33.53
N GLY A 94 2.47 -1.19 -32.39
CA GLY A 94 3.84 -1.66 -32.22
C GLY A 94 4.29 -1.62 -30.76
N ASN A 95 5.50 -2.13 -30.51
CA ASN A 95 6.10 -2.11 -29.19
C ASN A 95 7.10 -0.96 -29.10
N ILE A 96 6.97 -0.10 -28.10
CA ILE A 96 7.91 0.99 -27.84
C ILE A 96 8.41 0.95 -26.40
N VAL A 97 9.55 1.59 -26.14
CA VAL A 97 10.11 1.70 -24.78
C VAL A 97 10.18 3.16 -24.40
N LEU A 98 9.56 3.50 -23.28
CA LEU A 98 9.69 4.79 -22.61
C LEU A 98 10.76 4.70 -21.53
N THR A 99 11.55 5.74 -21.39
CA THR A 99 12.63 5.79 -20.41
C THR A 99 12.40 6.98 -19.49
N PHE A 100 12.47 6.73 -18.19
CA PHE A 100 12.36 7.74 -17.15
C PHE A 100 13.61 7.68 -16.29
N LYS A 101 14.13 8.84 -15.92
CA LYS A 101 15.30 8.97 -15.04
C LYS A 101 14.87 9.63 -13.74
N TYR A 102 15.25 9.03 -12.64
CA TYR A 102 15.15 9.62 -11.31
C TYR A 102 16.47 10.30 -10.97
N GLN A 103 16.42 11.58 -10.59
CA GLN A 103 17.59 12.36 -10.20
C GLN A 103 17.35 13.08 -8.88
N ASN A 104 17.88 12.54 -7.78
CA ASN A 104 17.75 13.19 -6.48
C ASN A 104 19.05 13.91 -6.09
N VAL A 105 18.98 15.24 -6.03
CA VAL A 105 20.13 16.12 -5.70
C VAL A 105 20.62 15.94 -4.26
N LYS A 106 19.78 15.46 -3.34
CA LYS A 106 20.13 15.29 -1.91
C LYS A 106 21.01 14.07 -1.67
N ASP A 107 20.76 12.98 -2.39
CA ASP A 107 21.43 11.68 -2.16
C ASP A 107 22.33 11.24 -3.33
N ALA A 108 22.47 12.06 -4.38
CA ALA A 108 23.21 11.78 -5.62
C ALA A 108 22.85 10.44 -6.30
N ARG A 109 21.66 9.91 -6.01
CA ARG A 109 21.17 8.65 -6.59
C ARG A 109 20.56 8.91 -7.95
N GLU A 110 21.02 8.15 -8.94
CA GLU A 110 20.43 8.08 -10.27
C GLU A 110 19.82 6.71 -10.49
N PHE A 111 18.60 6.68 -11.00
CA PHE A 111 17.92 5.44 -11.37
C PHE A 111 17.24 5.61 -12.73
N THR A 112 17.25 4.55 -13.55
CA THR A 112 16.58 4.56 -14.85
C THR A 112 15.49 3.51 -14.87
N LYS A 113 14.25 3.95 -15.08
CA LYS A 113 13.08 3.07 -15.27
C LYS A 113 12.72 3.00 -16.74
N SER A 114 12.58 1.78 -17.27
CA SER A 114 12.09 1.55 -18.61
C SER A 114 10.67 0.98 -18.59
N VAL A 115 9.80 1.51 -19.45
CA VAL A 115 8.42 1.06 -19.58
C VAL A 115 8.19 0.61 -21.00
N VAL A 116 7.83 -0.66 -21.20
CA VAL A 116 7.47 -1.19 -22.52
C VAL A 116 5.98 -0.97 -22.74
N LEU A 117 5.63 -0.30 -23.83
CA LEU A 117 4.24 -0.17 -24.28
C LEU A 117 4.02 -1.07 -25.48
N LYS A 118 3.03 -1.95 -25.38
CA LYS A 118 2.48 -2.73 -26.49
C LYS A 118 1.22 -2.04 -26.99
N ILE A 119 1.33 -1.34 -28.12
CA ILE A 119 0.22 -0.60 -28.71
C ILE A 119 -0.48 -1.48 -29.75
N THR A 120 -1.76 -1.77 -29.53
CA THR A 120 -2.62 -2.58 -30.42
C THR A 120 -3.67 -1.72 -31.10
N ARG A 121 -4.05 -2.06 -32.34
CA ARG A 121 -5.15 -1.37 -33.03
C ARG A 121 -6.45 -1.65 -32.28
N GLN A 122 -7.25 -0.61 -32.10
CA GLN A 122 -8.62 -0.76 -31.62
C GLN A 122 -9.43 -1.40 -32.76
N GLU A 123 -9.99 -2.59 -32.54
CA GLU A 123 -10.91 -3.20 -33.51
C GLU A 123 -12.19 -2.35 -33.57
N GLU A 124 -12.59 -1.97 -34.78
CA GLU A 124 -13.86 -1.31 -35.03
C GLU A 124 -14.99 -2.27 -34.62
N VAL A 125 -15.71 -1.94 -33.56
CA VAL A 125 -16.94 -2.62 -33.20
C VAL A 125 -17.94 -2.35 -34.31
N SER A 126 -18.23 -3.38 -35.09
CA SER A 126 -19.29 -3.39 -36.10
C SER A 126 -20.61 -2.94 -35.48
N GLU A 127 -21.31 -2.08 -36.20
CA GLU A 127 -22.59 -1.44 -35.88
C GLU A 127 -23.63 -2.42 -35.28
N LEU A 128 -23.80 -2.42 -33.95
CA LEU A 128 -24.97 -3.05 -33.33
C LEU A 128 -25.55 -2.32 -32.10
N ASP A 129 -25.02 -1.16 -31.69
CA ASP A 129 -25.61 -0.36 -30.61
C ASP A 129 -25.63 1.14 -30.96
N LYS A 130 -26.55 1.52 -31.85
CA LYS A 130 -27.13 2.87 -31.83
C LYS A 130 -28.51 2.78 -31.17
N ILE A 131 -28.54 2.81 -29.84
CA ILE A 131 -29.77 3.07 -29.09
C ILE A 131 -29.67 4.49 -28.54
N ASN A 132 -30.58 5.34 -29.00
CA ASN A 132 -30.76 6.72 -28.53
C ASN A 132 -31.17 6.71 -27.05
N PRO A 133 -30.60 7.60 -26.21
CA PRO A 133 -30.89 7.68 -24.79
C PRO A 133 -32.13 8.55 -24.49
N GLU A 134 -33.21 8.31 -25.21
CA GLU A 134 -34.52 8.93 -24.96
C GLU A 134 -35.62 7.92 -25.31
N ASP A 135 -35.72 6.85 -24.53
CA ASP A 135 -37.01 6.21 -24.29
C ASP A 135 -36.99 5.47 -22.96
N ASN A 136 -38.13 5.52 -22.30
CA ASN A 136 -38.31 5.40 -20.86
C ASN A 136 -37.90 4.06 -20.24
N LEU A 137 -37.53 4.18 -18.96
CA LEU A 137 -37.63 3.17 -17.91
C LEU A 137 -38.68 2.09 -18.19
N ASP A 138 -38.23 0.87 -18.42
CA ASP A 138 -38.94 -0.34 -18.01
C ASP A 138 -37.93 -1.34 -17.45
N LEU A 139 -37.73 -1.23 -16.13
CA LEU A 139 -37.19 -2.29 -15.27
C LEU A 139 -38.21 -3.43 -15.24
N ASP A 140 -38.18 -4.30 -16.25
CA ASP A 140 -38.50 -5.73 -16.12
C ASP A 140 -38.51 -6.37 -17.52
N LYS A 141 -37.40 -7.05 -17.84
CA LYS A 141 -37.41 -8.23 -18.71
C LYS A 141 -36.06 -8.95 -18.62
N SER A 142 -36.03 -9.91 -17.70
CA SER A 142 -35.39 -11.22 -17.85
C SER A 142 -34.19 -11.26 -18.81
N ILE A 143 -32.99 -10.98 -18.29
CA ILE A 143 -31.77 -11.44 -18.93
C ILE A 143 -31.71 -12.96 -18.74
N ASN A 144 -32.11 -13.68 -19.78
CA ASN A 144 -31.72 -15.07 -19.98
C ASN A 144 -30.20 -15.14 -20.13
N LEU A 145 -29.50 -15.27 -18.99
CA LEU A 145 -28.09 -15.62 -18.92
C LEU A 145 -27.94 -17.10 -19.28
N ASN A 146 -27.62 -17.36 -20.54
CA ASN A 146 -27.05 -18.65 -20.92
C ASN A 146 -25.69 -18.82 -20.22
N ASN A 147 -25.59 -19.93 -19.49
CA ASN A 147 -24.46 -20.41 -18.68
C ASN A 147 -23.12 -20.49 -19.44
N GLY A 148 -22.39 -19.39 -19.48
CA GLY A 148 -20.92 -19.40 -19.56
C GLY A 148 -20.36 -19.30 -18.14
N SER A 149 -19.81 -20.38 -17.61
CA SER A 149 -19.15 -20.41 -16.29
C SER A 149 -18.09 -19.31 -16.20
N LEU A 150 -18.38 -18.18 -15.53
CA LEU A 150 -17.36 -17.16 -15.24
C LEU A 150 -16.26 -17.79 -14.38
N SER A 151 -15.01 -17.70 -14.84
CA SER A 151 -13.86 -18.25 -14.11
C SER A 151 -13.51 -17.40 -12.89
N SER A 152 -13.04 -18.01 -11.81
CA SER A 152 -12.45 -17.31 -10.66
C SER A 152 -11.39 -16.28 -11.09
N LYS A 153 -10.59 -16.61 -12.12
CA LYS A 153 -9.57 -15.74 -12.70
C LYS A 153 -10.15 -14.46 -13.30
N ASP A 154 -11.31 -14.54 -13.95
CA ASP A 154 -11.95 -13.37 -14.56
C ASP A 154 -12.48 -12.43 -13.48
N ILE A 155 -13.07 -12.99 -12.42
CA ILE A 155 -13.54 -12.22 -11.26
C ILE A 155 -12.37 -11.58 -10.52
N MET A 156 -11.29 -12.32 -10.26
CA MET A 156 -10.08 -11.79 -9.64
C MET A 156 -9.47 -10.65 -10.45
N ARG A 157 -9.42 -10.77 -11.79
CA ARG A 157 -8.92 -9.73 -12.68
C ARG A 157 -9.77 -8.46 -12.60
N LYS A 158 -11.10 -8.60 -12.57
CA LYS A 158 -12.02 -7.47 -12.39
C LYS A 158 -11.85 -6.81 -11.02
N ALA A 159 -11.73 -7.59 -9.95
CA ALA A 159 -11.50 -7.07 -8.60
C ALA A 159 -10.14 -6.36 -8.50
N LEU A 160 -9.09 -6.88 -9.14
CA LEU A 160 -7.79 -6.21 -9.23
C LEU A 160 -7.90 -4.87 -9.96
N ASN A 161 -8.65 -4.80 -11.07
CA ASN A 161 -8.89 -3.54 -11.78
C ASN A 161 -9.57 -2.49 -10.89
N LEU A 162 -10.56 -2.88 -10.08
CA LEU A 162 -11.19 -2.01 -9.08
C LEU A 162 -10.18 -1.56 -8.01
N SER A 163 -9.33 -2.48 -7.54
CA SER A 163 -8.28 -2.14 -6.58
C SER A 163 -7.25 -1.13 -7.12
N TYR A 164 -6.97 -1.14 -8.43
CA TYR A 164 -6.03 -0.20 -9.06
C TYR A 164 -6.57 1.23 -9.11
N ILE A 165 -7.88 1.41 -9.06
CA ILE A 165 -8.53 2.73 -8.93
C ILE A 165 -8.87 3.06 -7.46
N ASN A 166 -8.29 2.32 -6.50
CA ASN A 166 -8.55 2.42 -5.06
C ASN A 166 -10.00 2.12 -4.63
N ASP A 167 -10.80 1.48 -5.48
CA ASP A 167 -12.12 0.98 -5.11
C ASP A 167 -12.01 -0.39 -4.44
N TYR A 168 -11.43 -0.40 -3.23
CA TYR A 168 -11.22 -1.63 -2.47
C TYR A 168 -12.54 -2.24 -2.02
N LYS A 169 -13.50 -1.41 -1.61
CA LYS A 169 -14.83 -1.85 -1.20
C LYS A 169 -15.58 -2.49 -2.37
N GLY A 170 -15.61 -1.87 -3.55
CA GLY A 170 -16.21 -2.48 -4.74
C GLY A 170 -15.50 -3.76 -5.18
N ALA A 171 -14.16 -3.81 -5.05
CA ALA A 171 -13.40 -5.04 -5.31
C ALA A 171 -13.79 -6.17 -4.34
N ILE A 172 -13.97 -5.85 -3.07
CA ILE A 172 -14.39 -6.80 -2.03
C ILE A 172 -15.83 -7.25 -2.27
N ASP A 173 -16.75 -6.34 -2.56
CA ASP A 173 -18.15 -6.64 -2.84
C ASP A 173 -18.28 -7.57 -4.05
N LEU A 174 -17.50 -7.30 -5.11
CA LEU A 174 -17.41 -8.19 -6.26
C LEU A 174 -16.92 -9.58 -5.86
N LEU A 175 -15.86 -9.68 -5.04
CA LEU A 175 -15.32 -10.97 -4.61
C LEU A 175 -16.21 -11.70 -3.58
N ASN A 176 -17.11 -10.99 -2.89
CA ASN A 176 -18.07 -11.61 -1.97
C ASN A 176 -19.33 -12.09 -2.70
N SER A 177 -19.60 -11.60 -3.91
CA SER A 177 -20.71 -12.08 -4.75
C SER A 177 -20.51 -13.47 -5.35
N TYR A 178 -19.29 -14.02 -5.24
CA TYR A 178 -18.95 -15.36 -5.69
C TYR A 178 -18.26 -16.15 -4.58
N ASP A 179 -18.56 -17.45 -4.51
CA ASP A 179 -17.96 -18.39 -3.57
C ASP A 179 -17.12 -19.42 -4.32
N PHE A 180 -15.82 -19.12 -4.48
CA PHE A 180 -14.86 -20.00 -5.11
C PHE A 180 -13.95 -20.61 -4.04
N ASP A 181 -13.85 -21.94 -4.01
CA ASP A 181 -12.83 -22.67 -3.22
C ASP A 181 -11.46 -22.61 -3.94
N ASP A 182 -10.89 -21.41 -3.96
CA ASP A 182 -9.61 -21.10 -4.58
C ASP A 182 -8.74 -20.32 -3.58
N ASN A 183 -7.52 -20.82 -3.36
CA ASN A 183 -6.61 -20.24 -2.38
C ASN A 183 -6.07 -18.87 -2.85
N ASP A 184 -5.82 -18.70 -4.15
CA ASP A 184 -5.36 -17.41 -4.70
C ASP A 184 -6.48 -16.36 -4.65
N TYR A 185 -7.73 -16.82 -4.83
CA TYR A 185 -8.92 -15.99 -4.63
C TYR A 185 -9.03 -15.49 -3.19
N THR A 186 -8.84 -16.38 -2.22
CA THR A 186 -8.87 -16.05 -0.78
C THR A 186 -7.71 -15.14 -0.39
N LEU A 187 -6.50 -15.35 -0.95
CA LEU A 187 -5.35 -14.46 -0.75
C LEU A 187 -5.62 -13.05 -1.28
N LEU A 188 -6.29 -12.93 -2.44
CA LEU A 188 -6.66 -11.63 -2.98
C LEU A 188 -7.66 -10.92 -2.07
N LYS A 189 -8.71 -11.62 -1.59
CA LYS A 189 -9.65 -11.06 -0.61
C LYS A 189 -8.93 -10.55 0.63
N ALA A 190 -8.01 -11.35 1.20
CA ALA A 190 -7.24 -10.97 2.36
C ALA A 190 -6.45 -9.67 2.17
N LYS A 191 -5.78 -9.53 1.01
CA LYS A 191 -5.02 -8.32 0.65
C LYS A 191 -5.91 -7.10 0.44
N LEU A 192 -7.08 -7.27 -0.17
CA LEU A 192 -8.01 -6.17 -0.40
C LEU A 192 -8.64 -5.69 0.91
N TYR A 193 -9.05 -6.60 1.79
CA TYR A 193 -9.48 -6.26 3.15
C TYR A 193 -8.39 -5.48 3.91
N TYR A 194 -7.13 -5.87 3.81
CA TYR A 194 -6.02 -5.12 4.41
C TYR A 194 -5.95 -3.69 3.88
N LYS A 195 -6.02 -3.51 2.56
CA LYS A 195 -5.97 -2.18 1.92
C LYS A 195 -7.17 -1.31 2.28
N ASP A 196 -8.34 -1.92 2.46
CA ASP A 196 -9.56 -1.26 2.95
C ASP A 196 -9.55 -0.98 4.46
N LYS A 197 -8.47 -1.39 5.16
CA LYS A 197 -8.32 -1.31 6.63
C LYS A 197 -9.29 -2.18 7.43
N ASP A 198 -9.95 -3.13 6.77
CA ASP A 198 -10.70 -4.19 7.42
C ASP A 198 -9.75 -5.31 7.87
N TYR A 199 -9.01 -5.03 8.94
CA TYR A 199 -8.00 -5.95 9.45
C TYR A 199 -8.60 -7.27 9.95
N LEU A 200 -9.83 -7.26 10.47
CA LEU A 200 -10.48 -8.46 10.96
C LEU A 200 -10.77 -9.44 9.83
N ASN A 201 -11.42 -8.98 8.76
CA ASN A 201 -11.72 -9.87 7.63
C ASN A 201 -10.46 -10.25 6.84
N SER A 202 -9.46 -9.36 6.79
CA SER A 202 -8.14 -9.70 6.27
C SER A 202 -7.51 -10.85 7.07
N TYR A 203 -7.52 -10.74 8.40
CA TYR A 203 -6.97 -11.75 9.30
C TYR A 203 -7.69 -13.09 9.18
N LEU A 204 -9.03 -13.09 9.18
CA LEU A 204 -9.82 -14.31 9.03
C LEU A 204 -9.58 -14.99 7.68
N SER A 205 -9.43 -14.21 6.61
CA SER A 205 -9.11 -14.73 5.27
C SER A 205 -7.73 -15.40 5.27
N TYR A 206 -6.69 -14.78 5.83
CA TYR A 206 -5.39 -15.44 5.98
C TYR A 206 -5.45 -16.66 6.88
N LEU A 207 -6.18 -16.58 8.00
CA LEU A 207 -6.29 -17.68 8.96
C LEU A 207 -6.92 -18.93 8.31
N SER A 208 -7.91 -18.75 7.43
CA SER A 208 -8.53 -19.85 6.67
C SER A 208 -7.54 -20.61 5.77
N LEU A 209 -6.44 -19.97 5.36
CA LEU A 209 -5.41 -20.53 4.49
C LEU A 209 -4.24 -21.15 5.27
N ARG A 210 -4.27 -21.09 6.60
CA ARG A 210 -3.13 -21.42 7.46
C ARG A 210 -2.59 -22.81 7.20
N ASP A 211 -3.43 -23.83 7.19
CA ASP A 211 -2.99 -25.23 7.06
C ASP A 211 -2.34 -25.53 5.70
N ARG A 212 -2.68 -24.76 4.66
CA ARG A 212 -2.21 -24.98 3.28
C ARG A 212 -1.05 -24.05 2.89
N TYR A 213 -1.00 -22.83 3.43
CA TYR A 213 -0.08 -21.78 2.97
C TYR A 213 0.67 -21.06 4.10
N PHE A 214 0.81 -21.68 5.28
CA PHE A 214 1.43 -21.00 6.43
C PHE A 214 2.73 -20.26 6.10
N ASN A 215 3.67 -20.92 5.43
CA ASN A 215 4.97 -20.35 5.03
C ASN A 215 4.86 -19.11 4.12
N LYS A 216 3.73 -18.88 3.44
CA LYS A 216 3.52 -17.70 2.60
C LYS A 216 2.78 -16.57 3.32
N ILE A 217 2.09 -16.86 4.42
CA ILE A 217 1.14 -15.92 5.05
C ILE A 217 1.46 -15.61 6.50
N PHE A 218 2.40 -16.32 7.13
CA PHE A 218 2.67 -16.18 8.56
C PHE A 218 3.05 -14.75 8.97
N LEU A 219 3.80 -14.01 8.13
CA LEU A 219 4.12 -12.60 8.41
C LEU A 219 2.86 -11.74 8.41
N ASN A 220 1.94 -11.99 7.48
CA ASN A 220 0.65 -11.29 7.46
C ASN A 220 -0.18 -11.63 8.70
N LEU A 221 -0.17 -12.90 9.15
CA LEU A 221 -0.86 -13.33 10.36
C LEU A 221 -0.27 -12.68 11.62
N ILE A 222 1.05 -12.55 11.71
CA ILE A 222 1.73 -11.86 12.82
C ILE A 222 1.38 -10.38 12.81
N GLU A 223 1.55 -9.69 11.67
CA GLU A 223 1.31 -8.25 11.55
C GLU A 223 -0.16 -7.90 11.89
N LEU A 224 -1.11 -8.62 11.30
CA LEU A 224 -2.53 -8.45 11.59
C LEU A 224 -2.90 -8.89 13.00
N GLY A 225 -2.27 -9.96 13.49
CA GLY A 225 -2.44 -10.44 14.85
C GLY A 225 -2.02 -9.40 15.89
N ILE A 226 -0.90 -8.70 15.65
CA ILE A 226 -0.45 -7.57 16.48
C ILE A 226 -1.48 -6.43 16.44
N LYS A 227 -1.90 -6.01 15.24
CA LYS A 227 -2.92 -4.94 15.07
C LYS A 227 -4.26 -5.26 15.76
N LEU A 228 -4.65 -6.53 15.78
CA LEU A 228 -5.91 -7.02 16.36
C LEU A 228 -5.77 -7.55 17.79
N ASN A 229 -4.58 -7.44 18.38
CA ASN A 229 -4.25 -7.97 19.70
C ASN A 229 -4.60 -9.47 19.91
N LYS A 230 -4.29 -10.32 18.93
CA LYS A 230 -4.51 -11.78 18.98
C LYS A 230 -3.34 -12.50 19.66
N VAL A 231 -3.20 -12.30 20.98
CA VAL A 231 -2.04 -12.74 21.79
C VAL A 231 -1.60 -14.17 21.53
N ASP A 232 -2.46 -15.16 21.76
CA ASP A 232 -2.09 -16.58 21.61
C ASP A 232 -1.62 -16.93 20.19
N ASN A 233 -2.28 -16.35 19.18
CA ASN A 233 -1.95 -16.61 17.78
C ASN A 233 -0.61 -15.99 17.41
N VAL A 234 -0.35 -14.74 17.83
CA VAL A 234 0.93 -14.07 17.61
C VAL A 234 2.05 -14.83 18.31
N LEU A 235 1.88 -15.23 19.57
CA LEU A 235 2.91 -15.98 20.30
C LEU A 235 3.25 -17.30 19.61
N ARG A 236 2.24 -18.05 19.18
CA ARG A 236 2.42 -19.31 18.45
C ARG A 236 3.15 -19.09 17.12
N ASP A 237 2.76 -18.06 16.36
CA ASP A 237 3.33 -17.81 15.03
C ASP A 237 4.76 -17.25 15.14
N VAL A 238 5.07 -16.41 16.14
CA VAL A 238 6.43 -15.93 16.41
C VAL A 238 7.34 -17.06 16.91
N ARG A 239 6.86 -17.97 17.77
CA ARG A 239 7.65 -19.15 18.19
C ARG A 239 8.05 -19.99 17.00
N PHE A 240 7.14 -20.21 16.05
CA PHE A 240 7.46 -20.91 14.83
C PHE A 240 8.59 -20.23 14.04
N LEU A 241 8.64 -18.89 13.97
CA LEU A 241 9.75 -18.18 13.32
C LEU A 241 11.09 -18.46 13.96
N VAL A 242 11.11 -18.41 15.28
CA VAL A 242 12.31 -18.64 16.09
C VAL A 242 12.79 -20.07 15.91
N GLU A 243 11.89 -21.05 16.05
CA GLU A 243 12.20 -22.48 15.96
C GLU A 243 12.71 -22.88 14.56
N ASN A 244 12.22 -22.21 13.51
CA ASN A 244 12.60 -22.50 12.12
C ASN A 244 13.67 -21.55 11.57
N ASN A 245 14.23 -20.65 12.41
CA ASN A 245 15.21 -19.64 12.02
C ASN A 245 14.81 -18.86 10.75
N ILE A 246 13.55 -18.45 10.68
CA ILE A 246 13.03 -17.70 9.54
C ILE A 246 13.44 -16.23 9.71
N ASP A 247 14.04 -15.66 8.67
CA ASP A 247 14.37 -14.24 8.62
C ASP A 247 13.16 -13.40 8.22
N PHE A 248 13.08 -12.21 8.82
CA PHE A 248 12.01 -11.24 8.56
C PHE A 248 12.56 -9.81 8.66
N SER A 249 11.77 -8.85 8.19
CA SER A 249 12.17 -7.44 8.20
C SER A 249 12.27 -6.91 9.63
N GLU A 250 13.18 -5.97 9.81
CA GLU A 250 13.42 -5.32 11.09
C GLU A 250 12.20 -4.58 11.67
N ASP A 251 11.35 -3.97 10.83
CA ASP A 251 10.13 -3.29 11.30
C ASP A 251 9.21 -4.25 12.05
N ILE A 252 8.97 -5.43 11.47
CA ILE A 252 8.16 -6.50 12.08
C ILE A 252 8.80 -6.99 13.39
N TYR A 253 10.12 -7.08 13.45
CA TYR A 253 10.83 -7.47 14.67
C TYR A 253 10.54 -6.52 15.84
N LEU A 254 10.61 -5.21 15.61
CA LEU A 254 10.34 -4.22 16.65
C LEU A 254 8.86 -4.17 17.04
N ASP A 255 7.96 -4.41 16.08
CA ASP A 255 6.52 -4.54 16.37
C ASP A 255 6.24 -5.78 17.24
N ILE A 256 6.91 -6.90 16.99
CA ILE A 256 6.83 -8.09 17.85
C ILE A 256 7.36 -7.79 19.25
N LEU A 257 8.52 -7.14 19.37
CA LEU A 257 9.08 -6.80 20.68
C LEU A 257 8.14 -5.90 21.48
N GLU A 258 7.59 -4.85 20.87
CA GLU A 258 6.63 -3.98 21.54
C GLU A 258 5.36 -4.75 21.93
N PHE A 259 4.87 -5.64 21.07
CA PHE A 259 3.72 -6.50 21.36
C PHE A 259 3.97 -7.41 22.57
N LEU A 260 5.14 -8.05 22.65
CA LEU A 260 5.52 -8.91 23.77
C LEU A 260 5.62 -8.11 25.07
N LEU A 261 6.20 -6.92 25.01
CA LEU A 261 6.32 -6.02 26.17
C LEU A 261 4.93 -5.61 26.70
N MET A 262 4.00 -5.23 25.81
CA MET A 262 2.65 -4.82 26.18
C MET A 262 1.82 -5.96 26.79
N ASN A 263 2.09 -7.20 26.37
CA ASN A 263 1.39 -8.40 26.85
C ASN A 263 2.13 -9.12 27.98
N CYS A 264 3.12 -8.48 28.61
CA CYS A 264 3.89 -9.01 29.74
C CYS A 264 4.70 -10.29 29.44
N GLU A 265 5.01 -10.55 28.17
CA GLU A 265 5.79 -11.71 27.71
C GLU A 265 7.31 -11.44 27.80
N TYR A 266 7.77 -11.07 28.99
CA TYR A 266 9.13 -10.51 29.21
C TYR A 266 10.26 -11.51 28.96
N ASP A 267 10.08 -12.77 29.37
CA ASP A 267 11.04 -13.85 29.08
C ASP A 267 11.22 -14.03 27.57
N PHE A 268 10.10 -14.02 26.83
CA PHE A 268 10.13 -14.20 25.38
C PHE A 268 10.71 -12.97 24.68
N PHE A 269 10.37 -11.77 25.13
CA PHE A 269 10.98 -10.52 24.67
C PHE A 269 12.51 -10.62 24.73
N LEU A 270 13.08 -10.97 25.89
CA LEU A 270 14.53 -11.00 26.07
C LEU A 270 15.21 -12.08 25.23
N ASN A 271 14.60 -13.27 25.15
CA ASN A 271 15.13 -14.36 24.33
C ASN A 271 15.16 -13.97 22.84
N LEU A 272 14.06 -13.38 22.34
CA LEU A 272 14.00 -12.90 20.96
C LEU A 272 14.99 -11.76 20.73
N SER A 273 15.11 -10.84 21.69
CA SER A 273 16.03 -9.72 21.70
C SER A 273 17.48 -10.17 21.52
N LEU A 274 17.92 -11.15 22.31
CA LEU A 274 19.28 -11.71 22.27
C LEU A 274 19.56 -12.43 20.95
N LEU A 275 18.55 -13.11 20.39
CA LEU A 275 18.70 -13.88 19.16
C LEU A 275 18.80 -13.00 17.92
N TYR A 276 17.98 -11.95 17.82
CA TYR A 276 17.84 -11.17 16.59
C TYR A 276 18.59 -9.83 16.61
N TYR A 277 18.81 -9.19 17.76
CA TYR A 277 19.54 -7.92 17.81
C TYR A 277 20.93 -7.95 17.14
N PRO A 278 21.75 -9.03 17.28
CA PRO A 278 23.03 -9.11 16.56
C PRO A 278 22.90 -8.98 15.04
N LYS A 279 21.77 -9.43 14.45
CA LYS A 279 21.51 -9.31 13.01
C LYS A 279 21.25 -7.87 12.58
N TYR A 280 20.82 -6.99 13.49
CA TYR A 280 20.39 -5.62 13.21
C TYR A 280 21.28 -4.55 13.86
N MET A 281 22.48 -4.90 14.39
CA MET A 281 23.36 -3.94 15.07
C MET A 281 23.74 -2.70 14.23
N ASN A 282 23.81 -2.84 12.90
CA ASN A 282 24.17 -1.74 11.98
C ASN A 282 22.94 -1.07 11.33
N SER A 283 21.76 -1.28 11.89
CA SER A 283 20.52 -0.75 11.31
C SER A 283 20.21 0.69 11.73
N ARG A 284 19.07 1.19 11.24
CA ARG A 284 18.55 2.52 11.54
C ARG A 284 17.70 2.60 12.82
N PHE A 285 17.48 1.49 13.51
CA PHE A 285 16.51 1.38 14.61
C PHE A 285 17.03 1.09 16.03
N PRO A 286 18.33 1.24 16.36
CA PRO A 286 18.74 1.06 17.75
C PRO A 286 18.01 2.01 18.71
N ASP A 287 17.48 3.14 18.25
CA ASP A 287 16.68 4.07 19.05
C ASP A 287 15.39 3.42 19.60
N ARG A 288 14.53 2.86 18.74
CA ARG A 288 13.29 2.17 19.15
C ARG A 288 13.62 0.97 20.02
N TYR A 289 14.64 0.20 19.64
CA TYR A 289 15.07 -0.97 20.40
C TYR A 289 15.56 -0.61 21.81
N ASN A 290 16.45 0.37 21.94
CA ASN A 290 16.92 0.85 23.25
C ASN A 290 15.76 1.44 24.06
N TYR A 291 14.81 2.14 23.45
CA TYR A 291 13.62 2.62 24.13
C TYR A 291 12.76 1.48 24.70
N LEU A 292 12.53 0.41 23.93
CA LEU A 292 11.78 -0.77 24.38
C LEU A 292 12.49 -1.51 25.52
N LEU A 293 13.82 -1.65 25.46
CA LEU A 293 14.61 -2.19 26.57
C LEU A 293 14.52 -1.31 27.82
N GLY A 294 14.61 0.01 27.65
CA GLY A 294 14.40 0.97 28.73
C GLY A 294 13.08 0.70 29.45
N LYS A 295 11.97 0.59 28.70
CA LYS A 295 10.66 0.26 29.25
C LYS A 295 10.60 -1.10 29.94
N LEU A 296 11.18 -2.14 29.34
CA LEU A 296 11.20 -3.49 29.92
C LEU A 296 11.77 -3.47 31.34
N TYR A 297 12.90 -2.80 31.54
CA TYR A 297 13.57 -2.73 32.84
C TYR A 297 12.84 -1.86 33.88
N GLU A 298 11.83 -1.08 33.47
CA GLU A 298 10.94 -0.36 34.40
C GLU A 298 9.71 -1.17 34.83
N THR A 299 9.43 -2.31 34.18
CA THR A 299 8.28 -3.15 34.51
C THR A 299 8.41 -3.76 35.91
N GLU A 300 7.29 -4.16 36.51
CA GLU A 300 7.27 -4.90 37.79
C GLU A 300 7.66 -6.39 37.64
N SER A 301 8.36 -6.74 36.56
CA SER A 301 8.81 -8.11 36.31
C SER A 301 10.03 -8.46 37.16
N LYS A 302 10.42 -9.74 37.14
CA LYS A 302 11.70 -10.21 37.73
C LYS A 302 12.94 -9.53 37.13
N TYR A 303 12.79 -8.85 35.99
CA TYR A 303 13.87 -8.14 35.32
C TYR A 303 13.99 -6.68 35.72
N LYS A 304 13.10 -6.16 36.57
CA LYS A 304 13.10 -4.76 37.01
C LYS A 304 14.49 -4.29 37.43
N ASN A 305 15.03 -3.29 36.73
CA ASN A 305 16.34 -2.72 37.00
C ASN A 305 16.41 -1.27 36.50
N PHE A 306 16.19 -0.31 37.39
CA PHE A 306 16.16 1.10 37.03
C PHE A 306 17.50 1.65 36.54
N ILE A 307 18.63 1.06 36.94
CA ILE A 307 19.96 1.47 36.48
C ILE A 307 20.14 1.06 35.00
N GLU A 308 19.76 -0.17 34.65
CA GLU A 308 19.75 -0.62 33.25
C GLU A 308 18.78 0.23 32.42
N SER A 309 17.57 0.46 32.92
CA SER A 309 16.58 1.31 32.24
C SER A 309 17.13 2.71 31.93
N LEU A 310 17.75 3.36 32.93
CA LEU A 310 18.41 4.65 32.78
C LEU A 310 19.48 4.62 31.68
N SER A 311 20.32 3.58 31.66
CA SER A 311 21.37 3.38 30.66
C SER A 311 20.81 3.30 29.25
N TYR A 312 19.74 2.53 29.04
CA TYR A 312 19.10 2.38 27.73
C TYR A 312 18.48 3.68 27.22
N TYR A 313 17.74 4.42 28.06
CA TYR A 313 17.20 5.72 27.64
C TYR A 313 18.30 6.73 27.35
N LYS A 314 19.39 6.72 28.12
CA LYS A 314 20.54 7.59 27.86
C LYS A 314 21.13 7.34 26.46
N ARG A 315 21.23 6.08 26.02
CA ARG A 315 21.70 5.76 24.65
C ARG A 315 20.82 6.39 23.57
N VAL A 316 19.50 6.44 23.77
CA VAL A 316 18.58 7.11 22.85
C VAL A 316 18.83 8.62 22.84
N VAL A 317 18.94 9.24 24.02
CA VAL A 317 19.13 10.69 24.17
C VAL A 317 20.49 11.14 23.60
N ASP A 318 21.56 10.40 23.85
CA ASP A 318 22.91 10.78 23.43
C ASP A 318 23.14 10.48 21.93
N GLY A 319 22.56 9.39 21.42
CA GLY A 319 22.83 8.90 20.06
C GLY A 319 21.83 9.32 18.99
N TYR A 320 20.59 9.65 19.35
CA TYR A 320 19.47 9.74 18.39
C TYR A 320 18.58 10.98 18.62
N PRO A 321 19.10 12.21 18.48
CA PRO A 321 18.35 13.45 18.74
C PRO A 321 17.15 13.71 17.81
N PHE A 322 17.09 13.03 16.66
CA PHE A 322 15.99 13.15 15.70
C PHE A 322 15.02 11.95 15.73
N SER A 323 15.18 11.04 16.69
CA SER A 323 14.30 9.89 16.85
C SER A 323 12.91 10.29 17.32
N ASN A 324 11.88 9.58 16.83
CA ASN A 324 10.52 9.66 17.39
C ASN A 324 10.45 9.25 18.88
N TYR A 325 11.47 8.54 19.37
CA TYR A 325 11.59 8.08 20.75
C TYR A 325 12.43 9.00 21.64
N TYR A 326 13.01 10.07 21.07
CA TYR A 326 13.93 10.96 21.79
C TYR A 326 13.24 11.63 22.99
N GLU A 327 12.14 12.35 22.78
CA GLU A 327 11.48 13.10 23.85
C GLU A 327 10.92 12.16 24.94
N LEU A 328 10.36 11.02 24.54
CA LEU A 328 9.88 10.00 25.48
C LEU A 328 11.04 9.45 26.33
N SER A 329 12.17 9.13 25.71
CA SER A 329 13.36 8.64 26.40
C SER A 329 13.97 9.70 27.31
N LYS A 330 14.02 10.96 26.87
CA LYS A 330 14.54 12.08 27.64
C LYS A 330 13.73 12.32 28.92
N LEU A 331 12.40 12.28 28.82
CA LEU A 331 11.52 12.41 29.97
C LEU A 331 11.76 11.29 30.99
N ARG A 332 11.83 10.02 30.55
CA ARG A 332 12.13 8.89 31.43
C ARG A 332 13.53 8.96 32.01
N TYR A 333 14.54 9.29 31.21
CA TYR A 333 15.93 9.47 31.66
C TYR A 333 16.04 10.52 32.77
N LEU A 334 15.46 11.72 32.57
CA LEU A 334 15.49 12.79 33.55
C LEU A 334 14.73 12.43 34.83
N PHE A 335 13.65 11.66 34.72
CA PHE A 335 12.92 11.14 35.87
C PHE A 335 13.78 10.15 36.65
N LEU A 336 14.26 9.07 36.02
CA LEU A 336 15.05 8.03 36.69
C LEU A 336 16.33 8.59 37.33
N LYS A 337 17.04 9.48 36.64
CA LYS A 337 18.28 10.12 37.13
C LYS A 337 18.12 10.87 38.45
N ARG A 338 16.90 11.32 38.78
CA ARG A 338 16.62 12.02 40.05
C ARG A 338 16.53 11.07 41.23
N PHE A 339 16.26 9.78 40.99
CA PHE A 339 15.97 8.80 42.03
C PHE A 339 16.99 7.68 42.11
N PHE A 340 17.70 7.40 41.01
CA PHE A 340 18.72 6.37 40.86
C PHE A 340 19.93 6.98 40.14
#